data_AF-A0AAJ2JVV8-F1
#
_entry.id   AF-A0AAJ2JVV8-F1
#
_cell.length_a   1.000
_cell.length_b   1.000
_cell.length_c   1.000
_cell.angle_alpha   90.00
_cell.angle_beta   90.00
_cell.angle_gamma   90.00
#
_symmetry.space_group_name_H-M   'P 1'
#
loop_
_entity.id
_entity.type
_entity.pdbx_description
1 polymer ?
#
loop_
_entity_poly.entity_id
_entity_poly.type
_entity_poly.pdbx_seq_one_letter_code
_entity_poly.pdbx_strand_id
1 'polypeptide(L)'
;MIYFWNQVVHPILQLTRPKVIVEIGCAQGYNTVNLLEYVKPMENGQLVAIDPSPLFDIERMKQLYGHKFLLVQDYSLKVLPHIHTCDAAFIDGDHNWYTVYNELKQFERIKKFPIIFLHDLEWPYGRRDMYYFPESIPAEFRKPSAKKGILPGINELVDNGHNDSVHNAAYENGDRNGVLTAVEDFMKEAQIPLQLHRVRSQFGLGIIVPDITETHHYFNREIRRIIEQSGL
;
A
#
# COMPACT_ATOMS: atom_id res chain seq x y z
N MET A 1 2.19 -7.69 0.69
CA MET A 1 1.64 -7.81 -0.71
C MET A 1 1.76 -9.20 -1.39
N ILE A 2 2.92 -9.90 -1.30
CA ILE A 2 3.28 -11.06 -2.15
C ILE A 2 2.30 -12.24 -2.08
N TYR A 3 1.69 -12.46 -0.90
CA TYR A 3 0.73 -13.55 -0.69
C TYR A 3 -0.44 -13.53 -1.67
N PHE A 4 -0.87 -12.33 -2.08
CA PHE A 4 -1.99 -12.12 -2.99
C PHE A 4 -1.60 -12.10 -4.46
N TRP A 5 -0.30 -12.29 -4.79
CA TRP A 5 0.23 -12.02 -6.12
C TRP A 5 -0.47 -12.83 -7.21
N ASN A 6 -0.48 -14.15 -7.11
CA ASN A 6 -0.94 -15.02 -8.18
C ASN A 6 -2.46 -15.02 -8.34
N GLN A 7 -3.20 -14.94 -7.23
CA GLN A 7 -4.65 -15.11 -7.22
C GLN A 7 -5.42 -13.80 -7.40
N VAL A 8 -4.82 -12.66 -7.03
CA VAL A 8 -5.53 -11.37 -7.02
C VAL A 8 -4.75 -10.29 -7.75
N VAL A 9 -3.55 -9.94 -7.29
CA VAL A 9 -2.82 -8.79 -7.82
C VAL A 9 -2.49 -8.96 -9.31
N HIS A 10 -1.81 -10.04 -9.69
CA HIS A 10 -1.39 -10.26 -11.07
C HIS A 10 -2.57 -10.36 -12.05
N PRO A 11 -3.66 -11.10 -11.76
CA PRO A 11 -4.87 -11.07 -12.58
C PRO A 11 -5.44 -9.65 -12.78
N ILE A 12 -5.46 -8.81 -11.75
CA ILE A 12 -5.93 -7.43 -11.84
C ILE A 12 -4.97 -6.59 -12.69
N LEU A 13 -3.66 -6.77 -12.54
CA LEU A 13 -2.67 -6.12 -13.40
C LEU A 13 -2.81 -6.56 -14.87
N GLN A 14 -3.15 -7.83 -15.14
CA GLN A 14 -3.43 -8.30 -16.51
C GLN A 14 -4.71 -7.67 -17.09
N LEU A 15 -5.75 -7.52 -16.26
CA LEU A 15 -7.01 -6.89 -16.62
C LEU A 15 -6.85 -5.40 -16.94
N THR A 16 -6.10 -4.69 -16.11
CA THR A 16 -6.07 -3.21 -16.09
C THR A 16 -4.87 -2.64 -16.84
N ARG A 17 -3.85 -3.47 -17.08
CA ARG A 17 -2.65 -3.19 -17.90
C ARG A 17 -1.93 -1.88 -17.54
N PRO A 18 -1.69 -1.56 -16.25
CA PRO A 18 -0.92 -0.38 -15.87
C PRO A 18 0.50 -0.46 -16.43
N LYS A 19 1.04 0.68 -16.87
CA LYS A 19 2.41 0.76 -17.41
C LYS A 19 3.36 1.43 -16.43
N VAL A 20 2.91 2.49 -15.77
CA VAL A 20 3.70 3.20 -14.76
C VAL A 20 3.17 2.81 -13.38
N ILE A 21 3.97 2.03 -12.66
CA ILE A 21 3.64 1.53 -11.32
C ILE A 21 4.48 2.27 -10.28
N VAL A 22 3.85 2.64 -9.17
CA VAL A 22 4.54 3.14 -7.98
C VAL A 22 4.45 2.07 -6.89
N GLU A 23 5.57 1.72 -6.26
CA GLU A 23 5.61 0.87 -5.07
C GLU A 23 6.17 1.68 -3.90
N ILE A 24 5.49 1.65 -2.76
CA ILE A 24 5.90 2.27 -1.50
C ILE A 24 6.10 1.15 -0.48
N GLY A 25 7.31 1.09 0.08
CA GLY A 25 7.71 -0.01 0.95
C GLY A 25 8.12 -1.23 0.13
N CYS A 26 9.42 -1.36 -0.12
CA CYS A 26 9.99 -2.44 -0.91
C CYS A 26 10.55 -3.56 -0.02
N ALA A 27 11.00 -3.22 1.20
CA ALA A 27 11.59 -4.15 2.16
C ALA A 27 12.69 -5.02 1.51
N GLN A 28 12.57 -6.35 1.52
CA GLN A 28 13.53 -7.27 0.90
C GLN A 28 13.41 -7.37 -0.63
N GLY A 29 12.49 -6.63 -1.26
CA GLY A 29 12.37 -6.51 -2.72
C GLY A 29 11.60 -7.64 -3.42
N TYR A 30 10.99 -8.58 -2.68
CA TYR A 30 10.27 -9.70 -3.29
C TYR A 30 9.08 -9.25 -4.15
N ASN A 31 8.27 -8.29 -3.67
CA ASN A 31 7.17 -7.74 -4.47
C ASN A 31 7.70 -6.84 -5.59
N THR A 32 8.77 -6.08 -5.33
CA THR A 32 9.48 -5.27 -6.33
C THR A 32 9.88 -6.11 -7.54
N VAL A 33 10.43 -7.32 -7.35
CA VAL A 33 10.79 -8.24 -8.44
C VAL A 33 9.55 -8.68 -9.22
N ASN A 34 8.46 -9.03 -8.55
CA ASN A 34 7.20 -9.39 -9.21
C ASN A 34 6.67 -8.26 -10.11
N LEU A 35 6.67 -7.04 -9.61
CA LEU A 35 6.26 -5.85 -10.37
C LEU A 35 7.21 -5.57 -11.54
N LEU A 36 8.52 -5.75 -11.35
CA LEU A 36 9.51 -5.57 -12.40
C LEU A 36 9.36 -6.60 -13.51
N GLU A 37 9.18 -7.88 -13.19
CA GLU A 37 8.92 -8.92 -14.19
C GLU A 37 7.59 -8.67 -14.94
N TYR A 38 6.58 -8.09 -14.28
CA TYR A 38 5.34 -7.68 -14.93
C TYR A 38 5.55 -6.54 -15.95
N VAL A 39 6.29 -5.48 -15.62
CA VAL A 39 6.50 -4.32 -16.52
C VAL A 39 7.59 -4.55 -17.57
N LYS A 40 8.53 -5.46 -17.33
CA LYS A 40 9.66 -5.78 -18.20
C LYS A 40 9.32 -6.05 -19.67
N PRO A 41 8.28 -6.84 -20.03
CA PRO A 41 7.92 -7.07 -21.44
C PRO A 41 7.27 -5.85 -22.13
N MET A 42 6.96 -4.78 -21.40
CA MET A 42 6.28 -3.61 -21.97
C MET A 42 7.27 -2.56 -22.44
N GLU A 43 7.08 -2.02 -23.64
CA GLU A 43 7.95 -0.97 -24.21
C GLU A 43 8.08 0.24 -23.27
N ASN A 44 6.97 0.75 -22.73
CA ASN A 44 6.93 1.89 -21.81
C ASN A 44 6.54 1.51 -20.37
N GLY A 45 6.77 0.24 -19.99
CA GLY A 45 6.60 -0.18 -18.60
C GLY A 45 7.68 0.42 -17.70
N GLN A 46 7.31 0.86 -16.49
CA GLN A 46 8.23 1.40 -15.51
C GLN A 46 7.71 1.14 -14.09
N LEU A 47 8.62 0.81 -13.18
CA LEU A 47 8.41 0.79 -11.74
C LEU A 47 9.19 1.94 -11.09
N VAL A 48 8.47 2.78 -10.33
CA VAL A 48 9.05 3.73 -9.38
C VAL A 48 8.88 3.16 -7.98
N ALA A 49 9.98 2.70 -7.40
CA ALA A 49 10.03 2.16 -6.05
C ALA A 49 10.47 3.25 -5.06
N ILE A 50 9.77 3.37 -3.94
CA ILE A 50 10.01 4.37 -2.89
C ILE A 50 10.17 3.64 -1.56
N ASP A 51 11.37 3.70 -1.00
CA ASP A 51 11.67 3.05 0.28
C ASP A 51 12.85 3.78 0.96
N PRO A 52 12.71 4.28 2.19
CA PRO A 52 13.80 4.96 2.89
C PRO A 52 14.97 4.03 3.27
N SER A 53 14.73 2.72 3.39
CA SER A 53 15.71 1.73 3.86
C SER A 53 15.51 0.35 3.21
N PRO A 54 15.64 0.23 1.88
CA PRO A 54 15.47 -1.04 1.17
C PRO A 54 16.54 -2.06 1.59
N LEU A 55 16.16 -3.34 1.64
CA LEU A 55 16.98 -4.44 2.16
C LEU A 55 17.44 -5.42 1.06
N PHE A 56 17.66 -4.91 -0.16
CA PHE A 56 18.12 -5.70 -1.31
C PHE A 56 19.23 -4.99 -2.09
N ASP A 57 19.90 -5.72 -2.99
CA ASP A 57 20.98 -5.18 -3.82
C ASP A 57 20.43 -4.29 -4.94
N ILE A 58 20.41 -2.99 -4.67
CA ILE A 58 19.91 -1.94 -5.57
C ILE A 58 20.68 -1.94 -6.90
N GLU A 59 22.00 -2.08 -6.86
CA GLU A 59 22.84 -2.00 -8.06
C GLU A 59 22.62 -3.23 -8.94
N ARG A 60 22.46 -4.41 -8.34
CA ARG A 60 22.06 -5.61 -9.08
C ARG A 60 20.70 -5.43 -9.75
N MET A 61 19.72 -4.84 -9.05
CA MET A 61 18.40 -4.58 -9.63
C MET A 61 18.47 -3.59 -10.80
N LYS A 62 19.22 -2.49 -10.66
CA LYS A 62 19.46 -1.55 -11.76
C LYS A 62 20.13 -2.20 -12.97
N GLN A 63 21.09 -3.09 -12.75
CA GLN A 63 21.74 -3.83 -13.84
C GLN A 63 20.77 -4.75 -14.59
N LEU A 64 19.86 -5.43 -13.87
CA LEU A 64 18.92 -6.38 -14.45
C LEU A 64 17.77 -5.71 -15.20
N TYR A 65 17.28 -4.58 -14.70
CA TYR A 65 16.06 -3.94 -15.19
C TYR A 65 16.29 -2.59 -15.89
N GLY A 66 17.47 -1.99 -15.74
CA GLY A 66 17.84 -0.73 -16.40
C GLY A 66 16.81 0.37 -16.16
N HIS A 67 16.39 1.03 -17.23
CA HIS A 67 15.42 2.14 -17.18
C HIS A 67 14.02 1.73 -16.70
N LYS A 68 13.73 0.42 -16.57
CA LYS A 68 12.45 -0.07 -16.02
C LYS A 68 12.35 0.15 -14.52
N PHE A 69 13.48 0.31 -13.83
CA PHE A 69 13.54 0.41 -12.38
C PHE A 69 14.11 1.77 -11.96
N LEU A 70 13.28 2.57 -11.29
CA LEU A 70 13.71 3.78 -10.60
C LEU A 70 13.46 3.59 -9.11
N LEU A 71 14.52 3.60 -8.30
CA LEU A 71 14.42 3.61 -6.84
C LEU A 71 14.68 5.02 -6.31
N VAL A 72 13.79 5.49 -5.44
CA VAL A 72 13.97 6.72 -4.66
C VAL A 72 14.08 6.36 -3.19
N GLN A 73 15.28 6.54 -2.62
CA GLN A 73 15.55 6.23 -1.22
C GLN A 73 15.17 7.39 -0.30
N ASP A 74 13.87 7.58 -0.08
CA ASP A 74 13.33 8.60 0.83
C ASP A 74 11.91 8.20 1.30
N TYR A 75 11.32 9.00 2.19
CA TYR A 75 9.94 8.84 2.63
C TYR A 75 8.94 9.17 1.52
N SER A 76 7.91 8.33 1.37
CA SER A 76 6.83 8.48 0.38
C SER A 76 6.22 9.87 0.35
N LEU A 77 5.90 10.47 1.51
CA LEU A 77 5.28 11.79 1.59
C LEU A 77 6.14 12.94 1.07
N LYS A 78 7.47 12.76 0.96
CA LYS A 78 8.35 13.73 0.29
C LYS A 78 8.43 13.48 -1.21
N VAL A 79 8.35 12.22 -1.65
CA VAL A 79 8.54 11.83 -3.04
C VAL A 79 7.26 11.99 -3.87
N LEU A 80 6.12 11.55 -3.33
CA LEU A 80 4.83 11.53 -4.04
C LEU A 80 4.38 12.89 -4.60
N PRO A 81 4.63 14.06 -3.97
CA PRO A 81 4.32 15.36 -4.58
C PRO A 81 5.01 15.61 -5.94
N HIS A 82 6.08 14.88 -6.25
CA HIS A 82 6.83 14.95 -7.50
C HIS A 82 6.44 13.86 -8.51
N ILE A 83 5.52 12.96 -8.15
CA ILE A 83 5.00 11.92 -9.04
C ILE A 83 3.74 12.43 -9.74
N HIS A 84 3.82 12.65 -11.04
CA HIS A 84 2.72 13.25 -11.82
C HIS A 84 1.94 12.23 -12.68
N THR A 85 2.46 11.00 -12.80
CA THR A 85 1.85 9.91 -13.57
C THR A 85 1.97 8.60 -12.81
N CYS A 86 0.86 7.90 -12.67
CA CYS A 86 0.77 6.60 -12.03
C CYS A 86 -0.49 5.91 -12.56
N ASP A 87 -0.35 4.69 -13.07
CA ASP A 87 -1.49 3.86 -13.49
C ASP A 87 -1.93 2.91 -12.36
N ALA A 88 -0.98 2.42 -11.57
CA ALA A 88 -1.22 1.62 -10.38
C ALA A 88 -0.22 1.95 -9.27
N ALA A 89 -0.68 1.91 -8.02
CA ALA A 89 0.15 2.14 -6.84
C ALA A 89 0.03 0.97 -5.86
N PHE A 90 1.14 0.63 -5.21
CA PHE A 90 1.24 -0.38 -4.16
C PHE A 90 1.72 0.29 -2.88
N ILE A 91 0.89 0.25 -1.84
CA ILE A 91 1.17 0.85 -0.53
C ILE A 91 1.37 -0.29 0.47
N ASP A 92 2.62 -0.50 0.89
CA ASP A 92 3.05 -1.52 1.85
C ASP A 92 4.24 -0.99 2.68
N GLY A 93 4.19 0.30 3.01
CA GLY A 93 5.21 1.03 3.76
C GLY A 93 4.89 1.11 5.26
N ASP A 94 4.81 2.32 5.80
CA ASP A 94 4.53 2.53 7.23
C ASP A 94 3.02 2.36 7.52
N HIS A 95 2.65 1.49 8.45
CA HIS A 95 1.24 1.09 8.67
C HIS A 95 0.54 1.97 9.70
N ASN A 96 0.47 3.27 9.45
CA ASN A 96 -0.28 4.21 10.29
C ASN A 96 -1.21 5.10 9.49
N TRP A 97 -2.20 5.64 10.20
CA TRP A 97 -3.23 6.46 9.61
C TRP A 97 -2.66 7.67 8.88
N TYR A 98 -1.73 8.41 9.51
CA TYR A 98 -1.23 9.67 8.96
C TYR A 98 -0.53 9.45 7.63
N THR A 99 0.38 8.49 7.55
CA THR A 99 1.11 8.19 6.33
C THR A 99 0.18 7.74 5.22
N VAL A 100 -0.62 6.69 5.46
CA VAL A 100 -1.49 6.10 4.43
C VAL A 100 -2.54 7.10 3.93
N TYR A 101 -3.19 7.84 4.83
CA TYR A 101 -4.17 8.86 4.44
C TYR A 101 -3.52 9.91 3.53
N ASN A 102 -2.35 10.43 3.90
CA ASN A 102 -1.69 11.48 3.11
C ASN A 102 -1.10 10.96 1.79
N GLU A 103 -0.67 9.70 1.72
CA GLU A 103 -0.28 9.04 0.46
C GLU A 103 -1.46 8.96 -0.51
N LEU A 104 -2.63 8.50 -0.03
CA LEU A 104 -3.87 8.48 -0.80
C LEU A 104 -4.26 9.88 -1.30
N LYS A 105 -4.13 10.91 -0.46
CA LYS A 105 -4.34 12.32 -0.86
C LYS A 105 -3.35 12.79 -1.93
N GLN A 106 -2.11 12.27 -1.98
CA GLN A 106 -1.21 12.59 -3.09
C GLN A 106 -1.66 11.93 -4.40
N PHE A 107 -2.08 10.66 -4.35
CA PHE A 107 -2.60 9.98 -5.54
C PHE A 107 -3.89 10.62 -6.08
N GLU A 108 -4.73 11.18 -5.20
CA GLU A 108 -5.93 11.94 -5.62
C GLU A 108 -5.60 13.18 -6.46
N ARG A 109 -4.41 13.77 -6.29
CA ARG A 109 -3.98 14.94 -7.06
C ARG A 109 -3.50 14.59 -8.47
N ILE A 110 -3.28 13.31 -8.77
CA ILE A 110 -2.89 12.85 -10.10
C ILE A 110 -4.10 12.93 -11.02
N LYS A 111 -3.92 13.54 -12.20
CA LYS A 111 -5.00 13.81 -13.18
C LYS A 111 -5.88 12.59 -13.47
N LYS A 112 -5.26 11.41 -13.55
CA LYS A 112 -5.95 10.12 -13.66
C LYS A 112 -5.63 9.33 -12.41
N PHE A 113 -6.65 9.14 -11.57
CA PHE A 113 -6.50 8.38 -10.33
C PHE A 113 -6.06 6.93 -10.63
N PRO A 114 -5.01 6.42 -9.99
CA PRO A 114 -4.49 5.06 -10.23
C PRO A 114 -5.34 3.99 -9.57
N ILE A 115 -5.16 2.73 -9.95
CA ILE A 115 -5.64 1.61 -9.14
C ILE A 115 -4.67 1.41 -7.98
N ILE A 116 -5.16 1.45 -6.74
CA ILE A 116 -4.30 1.40 -5.55
C ILE A 116 -4.48 0.08 -4.82
N PHE A 117 -3.39 -0.62 -4.56
CA PHE A 117 -3.32 -1.82 -3.72
C PHE A 117 -2.72 -1.43 -2.36
N LEU A 118 -3.37 -1.82 -1.26
CA LEU A 118 -2.93 -1.51 0.11
C LEU A 118 -2.88 -2.78 0.95
N HIS A 119 -1.78 -2.98 1.68
CA HIS A 119 -1.65 -4.08 2.63
C HIS A 119 -2.19 -3.70 4.02
N ASP A 120 -2.45 -4.71 4.86
CA ASP A 120 -2.78 -4.57 6.29
C ASP A 120 -4.09 -3.83 6.61
N LEU A 121 -5.15 -4.10 5.84
CA LEU A 121 -6.50 -3.58 6.13
C LEU A 121 -7.25 -4.36 7.23
N GLU A 122 -6.77 -5.53 7.63
CA GLU A 122 -7.30 -6.31 8.76
C GLU A 122 -6.35 -6.22 9.96
N TRP A 123 -6.64 -6.98 11.02
CA TRP A 123 -5.71 -7.10 12.16
C TRP A 123 -4.34 -7.56 11.66
N PRO A 124 -3.21 -7.00 12.15
CA PRO A 124 -3.15 -6.07 13.29
C PRO A 124 -3.38 -4.59 12.98
N TYR A 125 -3.03 -4.11 11.78
CA TYR A 125 -2.86 -2.68 11.55
C TYR A 125 -4.06 -1.98 10.91
N GLY A 126 -5.12 -2.71 10.56
CA GLY A 126 -6.35 -2.10 10.08
C GLY A 126 -6.91 -1.05 11.06
N ARG A 127 -6.79 -1.32 12.38
CA ARG A 127 -7.30 -0.44 13.45
C ARG A 127 -6.22 0.00 14.45
N ARG A 128 -4.93 -0.20 14.16
CA ARG A 128 -3.83 0.19 15.03
C ARG A 128 -2.68 0.73 14.19
N ASP A 129 -2.17 1.90 14.57
CA ASP A 129 -0.97 2.45 13.96
C ASP A 129 0.27 1.63 14.34
N MET A 130 1.14 1.44 13.36
CA MET A 130 2.52 1.02 13.52
C MET A 130 3.45 2.05 12.88
N TYR A 131 4.61 2.24 13.51
CA TYR A 131 5.63 3.16 13.07
C TYR A 131 6.99 2.47 12.98
N TYR A 132 7.62 2.55 11.81
CA TYR A 132 9.06 2.28 11.67
C TYR A 132 9.90 3.42 12.25
N PHE A 133 9.51 4.66 11.92
CA PHE A 133 10.19 5.89 12.32
C PHE A 133 9.17 6.86 12.92
N PRO A 134 8.79 6.71 14.22
CA PRO A 134 7.76 7.55 14.84
C PRO A 134 8.01 9.04 14.62
N GLU A 135 9.27 9.48 14.69
CA GLU A 135 9.72 10.85 14.49
C GLU A 135 9.32 11.48 13.15
N SER A 136 9.05 10.65 12.13
CA SER A 136 8.61 11.11 10.81
C SER A 136 7.16 11.61 10.77
N ILE A 137 6.35 11.26 11.78
CA ILE A 137 4.93 11.62 11.88
C ILE A 137 4.78 12.91 12.70
N PRO A 138 4.08 13.97 12.25
CA PRO A 138 3.90 15.17 13.07
C PRO A 138 3.28 14.84 14.43
N ALA A 139 3.74 15.50 15.49
CA ALA A 139 3.42 15.15 16.87
C ALA A 139 1.90 15.15 17.17
N GLU A 140 1.13 16.02 16.51
CA GLU A 140 -0.32 16.12 16.66
C GLU A 140 -1.10 14.92 16.09
N PHE A 141 -0.50 14.18 15.15
CA PHE A 141 -1.10 12.98 14.55
C PHE A 141 -0.51 11.68 15.09
N ARG A 142 0.60 11.75 15.83
CA ARG A 142 1.32 10.60 16.34
C ARG A 142 0.66 10.06 17.62
N LYS A 143 0.29 8.78 17.62
CA LYS A 143 -0.24 8.11 18.82
C LYS A 143 0.87 7.81 19.82
N PRO A 144 0.57 7.75 21.14
CA PRO A 144 1.45 7.10 22.10
C PRO A 144 1.78 5.68 21.63
N SER A 145 3.06 5.32 21.60
CA SER A 145 3.52 4.04 21.06
C SER A 145 4.76 3.54 21.78
N ALA A 146 5.01 2.23 21.70
CA ALA A 146 6.21 1.60 22.24
C ALA A 146 6.64 0.40 21.39
N LYS A 147 7.92 0.02 21.48
CA LYS A 147 8.45 -1.24 20.93
C LYS A 147 8.04 -2.41 21.81
N LYS A 148 6.78 -2.80 21.67
CA LYS A 148 6.14 -3.92 22.36
C LYS A 148 5.16 -4.57 21.40
N GLY A 149 4.90 -5.85 21.63
CA GLY A 149 4.07 -6.64 20.75
C GLY A 149 2.59 -6.48 21.00
N ILE A 150 1.81 -7.13 20.14
CA ILE A 150 0.34 -7.12 20.15
C ILE A 150 -0.21 -8.54 20.03
N LEU A 151 -1.43 -8.76 20.53
CA LEU A 151 -2.13 -10.04 20.45
C LEU A 151 -3.61 -9.82 20.06
N PRO A 152 -4.21 -10.74 19.28
CA PRO A 152 -5.62 -10.64 18.94
C PRO A 152 -6.51 -10.58 20.19
N GLY A 153 -7.45 -9.63 20.21
CA GLY A 153 -8.38 -9.45 21.32
C GLY A 153 -7.80 -8.76 22.57
N ILE A 154 -6.54 -8.33 22.54
CA ILE A 154 -5.91 -7.52 23.60
C ILE A 154 -5.66 -6.12 23.05
N ASN A 155 -6.32 -5.13 23.65
CA ASN A 155 -6.24 -3.74 23.18
C ASN A 155 -4.86 -3.14 23.48
N GLU A 156 -4.33 -3.38 24.67
CA GLU A 156 -3.04 -2.90 25.13
C GLU A 156 -1.85 -3.61 24.46
N LEU A 157 -0.68 -3.01 24.55
CA LEU A 157 0.59 -3.66 24.20
C LEU A 157 0.97 -4.72 25.24
N VAL A 158 1.62 -5.78 24.76
CA VAL A 158 2.15 -6.87 25.59
C VAL A 158 3.64 -7.07 25.33
N ASP A 159 4.35 -7.62 26.30
CA ASP A 159 5.75 -8.02 26.10
C ASP A 159 5.81 -9.30 25.25
N ASN A 160 6.75 -9.37 24.29
CA ASN A 160 6.96 -10.50 23.37
C ASN A 160 5.74 -10.91 22.52
N GLY A 161 4.84 -9.97 22.21
CA GLY A 161 3.74 -10.20 21.26
C GLY A 161 4.18 -10.10 19.80
N HIS A 162 3.21 -10.19 18.87
CA HIS A 162 3.50 -10.02 17.45
C HIS A 162 4.07 -8.63 17.15
N ASN A 163 5.05 -8.54 16.25
CA ASN A 163 5.71 -7.29 15.81
C ASN A 163 6.21 -6.41 16.96
N ASP A 164 6.86 -6.99 17.97
CA ASP A 164 7.45 -6.27 19.10
C ASP A 164 8.73 -5.48 18.76
N SER A 165 9.30 -5.68 17.57
CA SER A 165 10.49 -4.99 17.08
C SER A 165 10.23 -3.58 16.53
N VAL A 166 8.97 -3.23 16.27
CA VAL A 166 8.51 -1.93 15.74
C VAL A 166 7.68 -1.17 16.77
N HIS A 167 7.47 0.13 16.57
CA HIS A 167 6.61 0.90 17.47
C HIS A 167 5.15 0.66 17.13
N ASN A 168 4.42 -0.02 18.02
CA ASN A 168 2.98 -0.17 17.91
C ASN A 168 2.28 0.89 18.77
N ALA A 169 1.18 1.46 18.28
CA ALA A 169 0.33 2.32 19.08
C ALA A 169 -0.18 1.58 20.33
N ALA A 170 -0.20 2.30 21.46
CA ALA A 170 -0.51 1.74 22.78
C ALA A 170 -1.87 1.02 22.82
N TYR A 171 -2.81 1.48 22.00
CA TYR A 171 -4.17 0.95 21.89
C TYR A 171 -4.57 0.85 20.42
N GLU A 172 -5.39 -0.15 20.10
CA GLU A 172 -6.13 -0.23 18.85
C GLU A 172 -7.49 0.46 18.95
N ASN A 173 -8.09 0.72 17.79
CA ASN A 173 -9.31 1.48 17.59
C ASN A 173 -9.15 2.97 17.95
N GLY A 174 -10.22 3.75 17.72
CA GLY A 174 -10.24 5.19 17.93
C GLY A 174 -9.91 6.00 16.68
N ASP A 175 -10.01 7.32 16.84
CA ASP A 175 -9.91 8.24 15.71
C ASP A 175 -8.52 8.19 15.10
N ARG A 176 -8.47 8.14 13.77
CA ARG A 176 -7.22 8.26 13.01
C ARG A 176 -6.15 7.26 13.47
N ASN A 177 -6.53 5.97 13.53
CA ASN A 177 -5.71 4.88 14.04
C ASN A 177 -5.86 3.64 13.15
N GLY A 178 -4.80 3.28 12.42
CA GLY A 178 -4.71 2.14 11.53
C GLY A 178 -4.98 2.44 10.05
N VAL A 179 -4.54 1.50 9.20
CA VAL A 179 -4.57 1.57 7.74
C VAL A 179 -6.00 1.59 7.21
N LEU A 180 -6.87 0.69 7.68
CA LEU A 180 -8.27 0.67 7.24
C LEU A 180 -9.00 1.95 7.65
N THR A 181 -8.70 2.49 8.84
CA THR A 181 -9.24 3.78 9.27
C THR A 181 -8.82 4.90 8.32
N ALA A 182 -7.55 4.93 7.88
CA ALA A 182 -7.09 5.92 6.89
C ALA A 182 -7.79 5.79 5.54
N VAL A 183 -7.96 4.55 5.06
CA VAL A 183 -8.69 4.28 3.82
C VAL A 183 -10.15 4.74 3.94
N GLU A 184 -10.84 4.40 5.02
CA GLU A 184 -12.24 4.79 5.22
C GLU A 184 -12.40 6.31 5.31
N ASP A 185 -11.51 7.00 6.01
CA ASP A 185 -11.55 8.47 6.10
C ASP A 185 -11.25 9.13 4.76
N PHE A 186 -10.25 8.63 4.02
CA PHE A 186 -9.97 9.08 2.66
C PHE A 186 -11.19 8.90 1.74
N MET A 187 -11.81 7.72 1.75
CA MET A 187 -12.96 7.41 0.87
C MET A 187 -14.18 8.31 1.16
N LYS A 188 -14.39 8.75 2.41
CA LYS A 188 -15.45 9.71 2.77
C LYS A 188 -15.21 11.11 2.18
N GLU A 189 -13.95 11.48 1.98
CA GLU A 189 -13.52 12.82 1.55
C GLU A 189 -13.09 12.86 0.08
N ALA A 190 -13.12 11.73 -0.62
CA ALA A 190 -12.68 11.60 -1.99
C ALA A 190 -13.49 12.53 -2.92
N GLN A 191 -12.78 13.24 -3.80
CA GLN A 191 -13.37 14.21 -4.73
C GLN A 191 -13.97 13.56 -5.97
N ILE A 192 -13.75 12.26 -6.14
CA ILE A 192 -14.30 11.45 -7.23
C ILE A 192 -14.91 10.16 -6.68
N PRO A 193 -15.89 9.56 -7.37
CA PRO A 193 -16.38 8.23 -7.03
C PRO A 193 -15.28 7.18 -7.08
N LEU A 194 -15.10 6.46 -5.97
CA LEU A 194 -14.15 5.36 -5.80
C LEU A 194 -14.88 4.16 -5.20
N GLN A 195 -14.45 2.95 -5.55
CA GLN A 195 -14.84 1.71 -4.87
C GLN A 195 -13.63 1.08 -4.18
N LEU A 196 -13.86 0.58 -2.97
CA LEU A 196 -12.92 -0.24 -2.21
C LEU A 196 -13.35 -1.71 -2.27
N HIS A 197 -12.47 -2.57 -2.79
CA HIS A 197 -12.59 -4.02 -2.68
C HIS A 197 -11.62 -4.51 -1.61
N ARG A 198 -12.00 -5.59 -0.91
CA ARG A 198 -11.19 -6.14 0.19
C ARG A 198 -11.09 -7.65 0.09
N VAL A 199 -9.87 -8.15 0.27
CA VAL A 199 -9.57 -9.55 0.60
C VAL A 199 -9.25 -9.59 2.09
N ARG A 200 -9.86 -10.50 2.85
CA ARG A 200 -9.78 -10.48 4.33
C ARG A 200 -8.80 -11.49 4.92
N SER A 201 -8.27 -12.41 4.11
CA SER A 201 -7.18 -13.28 4.55
C SER A 201 -5.87 -12.51 4.72
N GLN A 202 -4.93 -13.12 5.44
CA GLN A 202 -3.53 -12.69 5.57
C GLN A 202 -3.33 -11.18 5.80
N PHE A 203 -3.81 -10.69 6.94
CA PHE A 203 -3.76 -9.27 7.36
C PHE A 203 -4.51 -8.29 6.43
N GLY A 204 -5.04 -8.75 5.30
CA GLY A 204 -5.91 -7.99 4.41
C GLY A 204 -5.20 -7.36 3.21
N LEU A 205 -5.95 -7.28 2.11
CA LEU A 205 -5.62 -6.50 0.93
C LEU A 205 -6.77 -5.58 0.58
N GLY A 206 -6.50 -4.28 0.44
CA GLY A 206 -7.40 -3.28 -0.11
C GLY A 206 -7.09 -2.99 -1.57
N ILE A 207 -8.12 -2.83 -2.39
CA ILE A 207 -7.99 -2.42 -3.79
C ILE A 207 -8.95 -1.25 -4.03
N ILE A 208 -8.42 -0.06 -4.24
CA ILE A 208 -9.20 1.14 -4.56
C ILE A 208 -9.17 1.37 -6.07
N VAL A 209 -10.35 1.56 -6.65
CA VAL A 209 -10.54 1.75 -8.09
C VAL A 209 -11.49 2.91 -8.32
N PRO A 210 -11.23 3.80 -9.30
CA PRO A 210 -12.22 4.78 -9.73
C PRO A 210 -13.54 4.14 -10.14
N ASP A 211 -14.64 4.89 -10.06
CA ASP A 211 -15.99 4.40 -10.43
C ASP A 211 -16.76 5.44 -11.25
N ILE A 212 -16.10 5.92 -12.32
CA ILE A 212 -16.57 7.11 -13.09
C ILE A 212 -17.01 6.75 -14.51
N THR A 213 -16.35 5.78 -15.14
CA THR A 213 -16.51 5.45 -16.56
C THR A 213 -17.03 4.02 -16.71
N GLU A 214 -17.54 3.66 -17.88
CA GLU A 214 -17.94 2.27 -18.16
C GLU A 214 -16.78 1.29 -18.00
N THR A 215 -15.55 1.68 -18.38
CA THR A 215 -14.34 0.90 -18.15
C THR A 215 -14.08 0.69 -16.65
N HIS A 216 -14.29 1.73 -15.83
CA HIS A 216 -14.18 1.62 -14.38
C HIS A 216 -15.23 0.67 -13.79
N HIS A 217 -16.51 0.78 -14.20
CA HIS A 217 -17.56 -0.14 -13.78
C HIS A 217 -17.23 -1.59 -14.16
N TYR A 218 -16.68 -1.80 -15.37
CA TYR A 218 -16.19 -3.10 -15.83
C TYR A 218 -15.08 -3.63 -14.91
N PHE A 219 -14.04 -2.84 -14.65
CA PHE A 219 -12.95 -3.22 -13.74
C PHE A 219 -13.46 -3.57 -12.34
N ASN A 220 -14.31 -2.73 -11.74
CA ASN A 220 -14.88 -2.98 -10.42
C ASN A 220 -15.62 -4.32 -10.34
N ARG A 221 -16.39 -4.67 -11.38
CA ARG A 221 -17.11 -5.94 -11.43
C ARG A 221 -16.17 -7.13 -11.61
N GLU A 222 -15.18 -7.05 -12.50
CA GLU A 222 -14.25 -8.16 -12.71
C GLU A 222 -13.30 -8.35 -11.53
N ILE A 223 -12.86 -7.27 -10.88
CA ILE A 223 -12.06 -7.33 -9.63
C ILE A 223 -12.82 -8.09 -8.54
N ARG A 224 -14.12 -7.79 -8.37
CA ARG A 224 -14.96 -8.53 -7.42
C ARG A 224 -15.00 -10.02 -7.74
N ARG A 225 -15.15 -10.40 -9.01
CA ARG A 225 -15.13 -11.81 -9.43
C ARG A 225 -13.77 -12.46 -9.20
N ILE A 226 -12.67 -11.77 -9.50
CA ILE A 226 -11.31 -12.26 -9.24
C ILE A 226 -11.15 -12.58 -7.75
N ILE A 227 -11.59 -11.68 -6.86
CA ILE A 227 -11.54 -11.90 -5.41
C ILE A 227 -12.43 -13.08 -5.01
N GLU A 228 -13.68 -13.14 -5.45
CA GLU A 228 -14.61 -14.24 -5.14
C GLU A 228 -14.06 -15.62 -5.59
N GLN A 229 -13.34 -15.66 -6.71
CA GLN A 229 -12.75 -16.89 -7.26
C GLN A 229 -11.38 -17.23 -6.68
N SER A 230 -10.72 -16.28 -6.01
CA SER A 230 -9.37 -16.47 -5.45
C SER A 230 -9.35 -17.45 -4.28
N GLY A 231 -10.48 -17.63 -3.59
CA GLY A 231 -10.58 -18.42 -2.37
C GLY A 231 -9.95 -17.74 -1.13
N LEU A 232 -9.71 -16.42 -1.20
CA LEU A 232 -9.04 -15.60 -0.19
C LEU A 232 -9.96 -14.62 0.54
#